data_AF-W5QCN2-F1
#
_entry.id   AF-W5QCN2-F1
#
_cell.length_a   1.000
_cell.length_b   1.000
_cell.length_c   1.000
_cell.angle_alpha   90.00
_cell.angle_beta   90.00
_cell.angle_gamma   90.00
#
_symmetry.space_group_name_H-M   'P 1'
#
loop_
_entity.id
_entity.type
_entity.pdbx_description
1 polymer ?
#
loop_
_entity_poly.entity_id
_entity_poly.type
_entity_poly.pdbx_seq_one_letter_code
_entity_poly.pdbx_strand_id
1 'polypeptide(L)'
;QASASPTSSICKCQHSSLPQIGDLVSTDQTFGLSFAESGFENITFDGILGLSYPNTSCLGAIPIFDKLKNQSAISEPVFAFYLSKDMWEGSVVMFGGVDHRYYKGELNWVPVIQAGAWSVHMNR
;
A
#
# COMPACT_ATOMS: atom_id res chain seq x y z
N GLN A 1 -24.70 7.71 -11.93
CA GLN A 1 -23.81 8.02 -13.06
C GLN A 1 -22.48 8.46 -12.48
N ALA A 2 -21.37 7.86 -12.87
CA ALA A 2 -20.03 8.27 -12.44
C ALA A 2 -19.21 8.56 -13.69
N SER A 3 -18.64 9.76 -13.78
CA SER A 3 -17.76 10.20 -14.86
C SER A 3 -16.34 9.77 -14.57
N ALA A 4 -15.70 9.08 -15.52
CA ALA A 4 -14.28 8.79 -15.52
C ALA A 4 -13.49 9.97 -16.12
N SER A 5 -12.33 10.29 -15.55
CA SER A 5 -11.34 11.20 -16.16
C SER A 5 -10.57 10.45 -17.25
N PRO A 6 -10.05 11.11 -18.31
CA PRO A 6 -9.60 10.43 -19.54
C PRO A 6 -8.23 9.72 -19.43
N THR A 7 -7.63 9.68 -18.25
CA THR A 7 -6.31 9.11 -18.02
C THR A 7 -6.44 8.04 -16.94
N SER A 8 -6.41 6.77 -17.36
CA SER A 8 -6.60 5.56 -16.53
C SER A 8 -8.00 5.45 -15.90
N SER A 9 -8.88 4.70 -16.57
CA SER A 9 -10.21 4.35 -16.06
C SER A 9 -10.15 3.21 -15.04
N ILE A 10 -9.46 3.42 -13.92
CA ILE A 10 -9.59 2.53 -12.75
C ILE A 10 -10.85 2.97 -11.99
N CYS A 11 -12.00 2.43 -12.38
CA CYS A 11 -13.28 2.34 -11.63
C CYS A 11 -14.35 1.75 -12.57
N LYS A 12 -15.18 0.74 -12.25
CA LYS A 12 -15.80 0.43 -10.95
C LYS A 12 -16.42 -0.99 -10.98
N CYS A 13 -15.96 -1.87 -10.10
CA CYS A 13 -16.74 -2.97 -9.49
C CYS A 13 -16.25 -3.08 -8.04
N GLN A 14 -17.14 -2.90 -7.05
CA GLN A 14 -16.81 -3.22 -5.66
C GLN A 14 -16.92 -4.72 -5.52
N HIS A 15 -15.78 -5.40 -5.50
CA HIS A 15 -15.73 -6.80 -5.08
C HIS A 15 -15.12 -6.84 -3.69
N SER A 16 -15.85 -7.43 -2.74
CA SER A 16 -15.35 -7.74 -1.42
C SER A 16 -14.81 -9.16 -1.45
N SER A 17 -13.50 -9.32 -1.28
CA SER A 17 -12.88 -10.64 -1.14
C SER A 17 -11.98 -10.66 0.11
N LEU A 18 -11.33 -11.80 0.33
CA LEU A 18 -10.34 -12.01 1.39
C LEU A 18 -8.93 -11.95 0.78
N PRO A 19 -8.38 -10.76 0.45
CA PRO A 19 -6.98 -10.69 0.06
C PRO A 19 -6.08 -11.12 1.22
N GLN A 20 -5.04 -11.85 0.85
CA GLN A 20 -4.00 -12.33 1.75
C GLN A 20 -2.66 -11.74 1.31
N ILE A 21 -1.92 -11.18 2.25
CA ILE A 21 -0.55 -10.68 2.07
C ILE A 21 0.36 -11.45 3.03
N GLY A 22 1.17 -12.37 2.50
CA GLY A 22 1.88 -13.33 3.35
C GLY A 22 0.87 -14.13 4.19
N ASP A 23 0.96 -14.06 5.51
CA ASP A 23 0.01 -14.71 6.43
C ASP A 23 -1.13 -13.78 6.90
N LEU A 24 -1.16 -12.53 6.43
CA LEU A 24 -2.14 -11.53 6.85
C LEU A 24 -3.37 -11.58 5.95
N VAL A 25 -4.51 -11.91 6.53
CA VAL A 25 -5.81 -11.94 5.83
C VAL A 25 -6.61 -10.69 6.19
N SER A 26 -7.01 -9.92 5.19
CA SER A 26 -7.88 -8.75 5.36
C SER A 26 -9.29 -9.08 4.92
N THR A 27 -10.24 -9.18 5.84
CA THR A 27 -11.62 -9.55 5.46
C THR A 27 -12.39 -8.39 4.82
N ASP A 28 -13.31 -8.67 3.90
CA ASP A 28 -14.21 -7.71 3.23
C ASP A 28 -13.48 -6.52 2.56
N GLN A 29 -12.26 -6.73 2.07
CA GLN A 29 -11.49 -5.63 1.49
C GLN A 29 -12.10 -5.17 0.17
N THR A 30 -12.38 -3.87 0.06
CA THR A 30 -12.76 -3.27 -1.21
C THR A 30 -11.51 -2.96 -2.01
N PHE A 31 -11.49 -3.36 -3.29
CA PHE A 31 -10.46 -3.00 -4.25
C PHE A 31 -11.08 -2.64 -5.60
N GLY A 32 -10.32 -1.92 -6.42
CA GLY A 32 -10.73 -1.54 -7.77
C GLY A 32 -10.36 -2.63 -8.77
N LEU A 33 -11.25 -2.88 -9.73
CA LEU A 33 -10.94 -3.64 -10.93
C LEU A 33 -10.75 -2.67 -12.09
N SER A 34 -9.71 -2.94 -12.87
CA SER A 34 -9.40 -2.20 -14.08
C SER A 34 -9.85 -2.99 -15.30
N PHE A 35 -10.51 -2.33 -16.25
CA PHE A 35 -11.01 -2.94 -17.49
C PHE A 35 -10.27 -2.46 -18.73
N ALA A 36 -9.61 -1.31 -18.63
CA ALA A 36 -8.86 -0.69 -19.70
C ALA A 36 -7.73 0.12 -19.08
N GLU A 37 -6.50 -0.21 -19.48
CA GLU A 37 -5.26 0.36 -18.95
C GLU A 37 -4.42 0.88 -20.10
N SER A 38 -3.73 1.99 -19.85
CA SER A 38 -2.72 2.55 -20.75
C SER A 38 -1.50 2.97 -19.94
N GLY A 39 -0.31 2.80 -20.49
CA GLY A 39 0.95 3.10 -19.77
C GLY A 39 1.44 1.99 -18.85
N PHE A 40 0.78 0.82 -18.89
CA PHE A 40 1.19 -0.40 -18.20
C PHE A 40 1.64 -1.47 -19.21
N GLU A 41 2.02 -1.08 -20.43
CA GLU A 41 2.58 -2.00 -21.41
C GLU A 41 4.00 -2.42 -20.97
N ASN A 42 4.27 -3.73 -20.89
CA ASN A 42 5.56 -4.33 -20.50
C ASN A 42 5.99 -4.14 -19.03
N ILE A 43 5.06 -3.89 -18.10
CA ILE A 43 5.35 -4.00 -16.68
C ILE A 43 5.24 -5.46 -16.20
N THR A 44 5.90 -5.79 -15.09
CA THR A 44 5.95 -7.16 -14.54
C THR A 44 4.96 -7.41 -13.41
N PHE A 45 4.18 -6.41 -12.99
CA PHE A 45 3.20 -6.54 -11.91
C PHE A 45 1.76 -6.53 -12.44
N ASP A 46 0.85 -7.23 -11.77
CA ASP A 46 -0.55 -7.35 -12.19
C ASP A 46 -1.49 -6.33 -11.52
N GLY A 47 -1.00 -5.62 -10.50
CA GLY A 47 -1.81 -4.65 -9.78
C GLY A 47 -1.02 -3.81 -8.79
N ILE A 48 -1.71 -2.84 -8.19
CA ILE A 48 -1.12 -1.86 -7.28
C ILE A 48 -1.77 -2.01 -5.90
N LEU A 49 -0.93 -2.17 -4.88
CA LEU A 49 -1.34 -2.12 -3.49
C LEU A 49 -1.13 -0.71 -2.92
N GLY A 50 -2.22 0.03 -2.73
CA GLY A 50 -2.16 1.37 -2.13
C GLY A 50 -1.91 1.31 -0.62
N LEU A 51 -0.88 2.02 -0.15
CA LEU A 51 -0.53 2.19 1.27
C LEU A 51 -0.60 3.65 1.73
N SER A 52 -1.38 4.47 1.01
CA SER A 52 -1.64 5.86 1.38
C SER A 52 -2.73 5.96 2.46
N TYR A 53 -2.93 7.17 2.98
CA TYR A 53 -3.92 7.48 4.00
C TYR A 53 -5.37 7.23 3.49
N PRO A 54 -6.31 6.86 4.39
CA PRO A 54 -7.71 6.59 4.02
C PRO A 54 -8.43 7.71 3.26
N ASN A 55 -8.08 8.97 3.52
CA ASN A 55 -8.68 10.13 2.87
C ASN A 55 -8.38 10.24 1.36
N THR A 56 -7.43 9.46 0.86
CA THR A 56 -7.09 9.39 -0.58
C THR A 56 -7.75 8.22 -1.29
N SER A 57 -8.53 7.39 -0.58
CA SER A 57 -9.15 6.21 -1.16
C SER A 57 -10.28 6.55 -2.15
N CYS A 58 -10.39 5.74 -3.20
CA CYS A 58 -11.56 5.82 -4.07
C CYS A 58 -12.82 5.44 -3.29
N LEU A 59 -13.84 6.31 -3.36
CA LEU A 59 -15.18 6.06 -2.79
C LEU A 59 -15.19 5.80 -1.28
N GLY A 60 -14.20 6.30 -0.53
CA GLY A 60 -14.13 6.13 0.93
C GLY A 60 -13.82 4.71 1.39
N ALA A 61 -13.24 3.88 0.51
CA ALA A 61 -12.80 2.53 0.89
C ALA A 61 -11.70 2.59 1.96
N ILE A 62 -11.81 1.75 2.99
CA ILE A 62 -10.75 1.63 4.00
C ILE A 62 -9.54 0.97 3.33
N PRO A 63 -8.33 1.58 3.35
CA PRO A 63 -7.13 0.96 2.82
C PRO A 63 -6.81 -0.33 3.57
N ILE A 64 -6.14 -1.27 2.88
CA ILE A 64 -5.86 -2.59 3.44
C ILE A 64 -5.02 -2.52 4.73
N PHE A 65 -4.09 -1.57 4.81
CA PHE A 65 -3.24 -1.40 5.98
C PHE A 65 -4.05 -1.00 7.22
N ASP A 66 -4.91 0.00 7.09
CA ASP A 66 -5.85 0.41 8.14
C ASP A 66 -6.79 -0.74 8.52
N LYS A 67 -7.22 -1.53 7.53
CA LYS A 67 -8.10 -2.67 7.77
C LYS A 67 -7.43 -3.77 8.58
N LEU A 68 -6.20 -4.13 8.23
CA LEU A 68 -5.38 -5.07 8.99
C LEU A 68 -5.16 -4.58 10.42
N LYS A 69 -4.94 -3.27 10.61
CA LYS A 69 -4.80 -2.71 11.95
C LYS A 69 -6.10 -2.78 12.76
N ASN A 70 -7.22 -2.41 12.16
CA ASN A 70 -8.55 -2.47 12.80
C ASN A 70 -8.95 -3.91 13.17
N GLN A 71 -8.52 -4.90 12.39
CA GLN A 71 -8.74 -6.32 12.65
C GLN A 71 -7.73 -6.91 13.65
N SER A 72 -6.83 -6.09 14.19
CA SER A 72 -5.73 -6.53 15.07
C SER A 72 -4.84 -7.61 14.44
N ALA A 73 -4.80 -7.70 13.10
CA ALA A 73 -3.94 -8.63 12.38
C ALA A 73 -2.46 -8.19 12.43
N ILE A 74 -2.21 -6.92 12.73
CA ILE A 74 -0.87 -6.36 12.93
C ILE A 74 -0.73 -5.68 14.30
N SER A 75 0.42 -5.91 14.93
CA SER A 75 0.77 -5.38 16.26
C SER A 75 0.94 -3.87 16.25
N GLU A 76 1.76 -3.34 15.35
CA GLU A 76 2.07 -1.91 15.28
C GLU A 76 1.47 -1.26 14.03
N PRO A 77 1.05 0.02 14.09
CA PRO A 77 0.60 0.77 12.92
C PRO A 77 1.79 1.25 12.08
N VAL A 78 2.74 0.37 11.79
CA VAL A 78 3.94 0.63 10.97
C VAL A 78 4.04 -0.42 9.87
N PHE A 79 4.45 0.02 8.68
CA PHE A 79 4.97 -0.85 7.62
C PHE A 79 6.35 -0.36 7.22
N ALA A 80 7.18 -1.26 6.71
CA ALA A 80 8.54 -0.96 6.28
C ALA A 80 8.92 -1.71 5.01
N PHE A 81 9.87 -1.17 4.28
CA PHE A 81 10.42 -1.78 3.07
C PHE A 81 11.92 -1.97 3.22
N TYR A 82 12.38 -3.16 2.89
CA TYR A 82 13.78 -3.43 2.56
C TYR A 82 13.85 -3.68 1.05
N LEU A 83 14.55 -2.81 0.33
CA LEU A 83 14.72 -2.93 -1.12
C LEU A 83 16.16 -3.37 -1.41
N SER A 84 16.33 -4.64 -1.77
CA SER A 84 17.66 -5.16 -2.13
C SER A 84 18.03 -4.77 -3.55
N LYS A 85 19.33 -4.54 -3.77
CA LYS A 85 19.93 -4.45 -5.10
C LYS A 85 20.31 -5.82 -5.65
N ASP A 86 20.35 -6.83 -4.79
CA ASP A 86 20.64 -8.21 -5.16
C ASP A 86 19.36 -8.93 -5.57
N MET A 87 19.40 -9.55 -6.76
CA MET A 87 18.28 -10.30 -7.31
C MET A 87 18.02 -11.61 -6.55
N TRP A 88 19.01 -12.14 -5.82
CA TRP A 88 18.92 -13.41 -5.10
C TRP A 88 18.35 -13.28 -3.70
N GLU A 89 18.73 -12.25 -2.95
CA GLU A 89 18.22 -11.99 -1.59
C GLU A 89 16.80 -11.41 -1.59
N GLY A 90 16.42 -10.74 -2.67
CA GLY A 90 15.09 -10.18 -2.85
C GLY A 90 14.79 -8.97 -1.95
N SER A 91 13.62 -8.37 -2.16
CA SER A 91 13.11 -7.26 -1.35
C SER A 91 12.02 -7.75 -0.41
N VAL A 92 11.83 -7.06 0.71
CA VAL A 92 10.86 -7.43 1.75
C VAL A 92 9.97 -6.24 2.09
N VAL A 93 8.67 -6.51 2.20
CA VAL A 93 7.72 -5.61 2.85
C VAL A 93 7.34 -6.21 4.19
N MET A 94 7.33 -5.37 5.23
CA MET A 94 7.00 -5.74 6.59
C MET A 94 5.76 -4.97 7.02
N PHE A 95 4.79 -5.65 7.61
CA PHE A 95 3.58 -5.06 8.17
C PHE A 95 3.50 -5.40 9.66
N GLY A 96 3.26 -4.41 10.50
CA GLY A 96 3.10 -4.62 11.95
C GLY A 96 4.34 -4.47 12.80
N GLY A 97 5.45 -4.01 12.21
CA GLY A 97 6.73 -3.80 12.89
C GLY A 97 7.89 -3.71 11.89
N VAL A 98 9.11 -3.66 12.41
CA VAL A 98 10.35 -3.62 11.61
C VAL A 98 11.32 -4.69 12.09
N ASP A 99 11.76 -5.55 11.18
CA ASP A 99 12.72 -6.59 11.48
C ASP A 99 14.15 -6.04 11.47
N HIS A 100 14.85 -6.21 12.59
CA HIS A 100 16.18 -5.68 12.83
C HIS A 100 17.25 -6.32 11.95
N ARG A 101 16.96 -7.44 11.30
CA ARG A 101 17.87 -8.07 10.33
C ARG A 101 18.08 -7.22 9.07
N TYR A 102 17.14 -6.33 8.74
CA TYR A 102 17.17 -5.54 7.51
C TYR A 102 17.72 -4.11 7.65
N TYR A 103 18.17 -3.72 8.85
CA TYR A 103 18.80 -2.42 9.06
C TYR A 103 19.93 -2.50 10.09
N LYS A 104 20.78 -1.47 10.13
CA LYS A 104 21.87 -1.34 11.11
C LYS A 104 21.75 -0.01 11.82
N GLY A 105 22.13 0.03 13.10
CA GLY A 105 22.01 1.22 13.93
C GLY A 105 20.56 1.49 14.32
N GLU A 106 20.20 2.76 14.43
CA GLU A 106 18.87 3.21 14.85
C GLU A 106 18.07 3.80 13.69
N LEU A 107 16.74 3.66 13.76
CA LEU A 107 15.82 4.29 12.82
C LEU A 107 15.62 5.75 13.19
N ASN A 108 15.85 6.64 12.23
CA ASN A 108 15.61 8.07 12.38
C ASN A 108 14.19 8.41 11.91
N TRP A 109 13.38 8.96 12.80
CA TRP A 109 12.00 9.35 12.51
C TRP A 109 11.94 10.82 12.09
N VAL A 110 11.32 11.08 10.93
CA VAL A 110 11.07 12.43 10.42
C VAL A 110 9.55 12.63 10.37
N PRO A 111 9.02 13.73 10.94
CA PRO A 111 7.59 13.98 10.89
C PRO A 111 7.12 14.24 9.47
N VAL A 112 5.94 13.71 9.13
CA VAL A 112 5.25 14.03 7.87
C VAL A 112 4.75 15.47 7.91
N ILE A 113 4.80 16.16 6.76
CA ILE A 113 4.36 17.56 6.64
C ILE A 113 2.86 17.70 6.89
N GLN A 114 2.07 16.79 6.29
CA GLN A 114 0.62 16.80 6.39
C GLN A 114 0.07 15.37 6.25
N ALA A 115 -0.79 14.98 7.20
CA ALA A 115 -1.51 13.70 7.12
C ALA A 115 -2.38 13.66 5.86
N GLY A 116 -2.22 12.60 5.05
CA GLY A 116 -2.84 12.49 3.72
C GLY A 116 -1.84 12.12 2.63
N ALA A 117 -0.56 12.45 2.82
CA ALA A 117 0.52 12.07 1.91
C ALA A 117 1.78 11.67 2.68
N TRP A 118 2.55 10.76 2.12
CA TRP A 118 3.89 10.40 2.61
C TRP A 118 4.91 11.43 2.12
N SER A 119 4.89 12.62 2.73
CA SER A 119 5.74 13.75 2.36
C SER A 119 6.49 14.27 3.58
N VAL A 120 7.81 14.40 3.45
CA VAL A 120 8.72 14.90 4.49
C VAL A 120 9.50 16.12 3.99
N HIS A 121 9.95 16.96 4.92
CA HIS A 121 10.83 18.06 4.59
C HIS A 121 12.27 17.56 4.41
N MET A 122 12.94 17.98 3.34
CA MET A 122 14.34 17.65 3.09
C MET A 122 15.13 18.95 2.97
N ASN A 123 16.14 19.10 3.82
CA ASN A 123 17.10 20.19 3.69
C ASN A 123 18.05 19.87 2.51
N ARG A 124 18.39 20.89 1.73
CA ARG A 124 19.35 20.80 0.64
C ARG A 124 20.78 20.97 1.13
#